data_AF-A0A1I0IF63-F1
#
_entry.id   AF-A0A1I0IF63-F1
#
_cell.length_a   1.000
_cell.length_b   1.000
_cell.length_c   1.000
_cell.angle_alpha   90.00
_cell.angle_beta   90.00
_cell.angle_gamma   90.00
#
_symmetry.space_group_name_H-M   'P 1'
#
loop_
_entity.id
_entity.type
_entity.pdbx_description
1 polymer ?
#
loop_
_entity_poly.entity_id
_entity_poly.type
_entity_poly.pdbx_seq_one_letter_code
_entity_poly.pdbx_strand_id
1 'polypeptide(L)'
;MTALLRQITPSTGAVFGLSCMIALLVVLTSLVFTNDTYALFREGGPIEGMSAAFWFVAALWLSVYLIRQRRGALWHLAVLLWAAGMRELDMDKAYTQDGILQLRLYSGDAPVLQKLIGAAIVLLILTAAIRLLIRDLPGFLRRIPALRANEWLVILIIELLFISKSIDGLGRKLAPFGVEISDWTSDFAGRAEEAMELFAAILVLQVVVLGVRRAAQRLT
;
A
#
# COMPACT_ATOMS: atom_id res chain seq x y z
N MET A 1 -29.90 11.30 0.77
CA MET A 1 -28.76 10.37 0.62
C MET A 1 -27.53 10.79 1.44
N THR A 2 -27.26 12.09 1.59
CA THR A 2 -26.15 12.65 2.38
C THR A 2 -26.26 12.37 3.89
N ALA A 3 -27.47 12.43 4.46
CA ALA A 3 -27.71 12.11 5.88
C ALA A 3 -27.46 10.63 6.23
N LEU A 4 -27.77 9.72 5.31
CA LEU A 4 -27.59 8.26 5.46
C LEU A 4 -26.10 7.85 5.43
N LEU A 5 -25.27 8.56 4.64
CA LEU A 5 -23.82 8.32 4.62
C LEU A 5 -23.12 8.79 5.90
N ARG A 6 -23.64 9.83 6.57
CA ARG A 6 -23.12 10.31 7.86
C ARG A 6 -23.34 9.30 8.98
N GLN A 7 -24.46 8.58 8.95
CA GLN A 7 -24.79 7.55 9.95
C GLN A 7 -23.95 6.26 9.81
N ILE A 8 -23.39 5.98 8.62
CA ILE A 8 -22.71 4.70 8.35
C ILE A 8 -21.17 4.85 8.34
N THR A 9 -20.60 6.04 8.18
CA THR A 9 -19.14 6.20 8.24
C THR A 9 -18.64 6.09 9.69
N PRO A 10 -17.90 5.02 10.06
CA PRO A 10 -17.39 4.86 11.42
C PRO A 10 -16.41 5.98 11.79
N SER A 11 -16.19 6.16 13.09
CA SER A 11 -15.23 7.14 13.58
C SER A 11 -13.81 6.74 13.15
N THR A 12 -12.98 7.73 12.78
CA THR A 12 -11.58 7.47 12.38
C THR A 12 -10.82 6.77 13.51
N GLY A 13 -11.06 7.17 14.77
CA GLY A 13 -10.48 6.50 15.93
C GLY A 13 -10.92 5.04 16.09
N ALA A 14 -12.19 4.71 15.82
CA ALA A 14 -12.66 3.33 15.87
C ALA A 14 -12.05 2.47 14.75
N VAL A 15 -11.90 3.01 13.53
CA VAL A 15 -11.24 2.28 12.44
C VAL A 15 -9.77 2.04 12.76
N PHE A 16 -9.06 3.06 13.27
CA PHE A 16 -7.68 2.90 13.70
C PHE A 16 -7.54 1.86 14.80
N GLY A 17 -8.35 1.96 15.87
CA GLY A 17 -8.35 0.99 16.96
C GLY A 17 -8.65 -0.43 16.48
N LEU A 18 -9.62 -0.60 15.57
CA LEU A 18 -9.94 -1.90 14.99
C LEU A 18 -8.79 -2.43 14.13
N SER A 19 -8.15 -1.62 13.28
CA SER A 19 -7.00 -2.05 12.49
C SER A 19 -5.82 -2.49 13.37
N CYS A 20 -5.52 -1.74 14.43
CA CYS A 20 -4.48 -2.12 15.40
C CYS A 20 -4.86 -3.39 16.17
N MET A 21 -6.13 -3.54 16.56
CA MET A 21 -6.61 -4.73 17.26
C MET A 21 -6.53 -5.98 16.37
N ILE A 22 -6.91 -5.87 15.09
CA ILE A 22 -6.77 -6.97 14.13
C ILE A 22 -5.30 -7.32 13.95
N ALA A 23 -4.43 -6.32 13.75
CA ALA A 23 -3.00 -6.55 13.60
C ALA A 23 -2.40 -7.26 14.83
N LEU A 24 -2.73 -6.78 16.02
CA LEU A 24 -2.31 -7.40 17.27
C LEU A 24 -2.85 -8.82 17.41
N LEU A 25 -4.13 -9.05 17.10
CA LEU A 25 -4.74 -10.37 17.17
C LEU A 25 -4.02 -11.36 16.26
N VAL A 26 -3.73 -10.99 15.00
CA VAL A 26 -3.01 -11.85 14.06
C VAL A 26 -1.59 -12.13 14.53
N VAL A 27 -0.88 -11.13 15.07
CA VAL A 27 0.46 -11.35 15.64
C VAL A 27 0.39 -12.32 16.81
N LEU A 28 -0.52 -12.10 17.77
CA LEU A 28 -0.67 -12.95 18.95
C LEU A 28 -1.08 -14.37 18.59
N THR A 29 -2.04 -14.57 17.68
CA THR A 29 -2.44 -15.90 17.23
C THR A 29 -1.30 -16.58 16.47
N SER A 30 -0.60 -15.85 15.61
CA SER A 30 0.57 -16.38 14.90
C SER A 30 1.62 -16.88 15.87
N LEU A 31 1.95 -16.13 16.93
CA LEU A 31 2.89 -16.55 17.99
C LEU A 31 2.41 -17.76 18.81
N VAL A 32 1.11 -18.06 18.85
CA VAL A 32 0.59 -19.29 19.48
C VAL A 32 0.79 -20.50 18.56
N PHE A 33 0.68 -20.32 17.24
CA PHE A 33 0.77 -21.40 16.25
C PHE A 33 2.17 -21.62 15.68
N THR A 34 3.10 -20.68 15.86
CA THR A 34 4.48 -20.79 15.42
C THR A 34 5.45 -20.70 16.59
N ASN A 35 6.47 -21.57 16.59
CA ASN A 35 7.62 -21.45 17.50
C ASN A 35 8.71 -20.54 16.92
N ASP A 36 8.55 -20.13 15.66
CA ASP A 36 9.52 -19.32 14.93
C ASP A 36 8.96 -17.93 14.64
N THR A 37 9.52 -16.92 15.30
CA THR A 37 9.15 -15.52 15.08
C THR A 37 9.47 -15.03 13.67
N TYR A 38 10.42 -15.65 12.96
CA TYR A 38 10.73 -15.32 11.57
C TYR A 38 9.58 -15.69 10.64
N ALA A 39 8.77 -16.70 10.98
CA ALA A 39 7.62 -17.10 10.18
C ALA A 39 6.54 -16.03 10.06
N LEU A 40 6.53 -15.01 10.95
CA LEU A 40 5.60 -13.88 10.86
C LEU A 40 5.96 -12.91 9.72
N PHE A 41 7.25 -12.73 9.48
CA PHE A 41 7.82 -11.68 8.61
C PHE A 41 8.46 -12.24 7.32
N ARG A 42 8.32 -13.55 7.08
CA ARG A 42 8.79 -14.15 5.82
C ARG A 42 7.84 -13.78 4.67
N GLU A 43 8.35 -13.88 3.44
CA GLU A 43 7.55 -13.78 2.21
C GLU A 43 6.35 -14.76 2.26
N GLY A 44 5.16 -14.27 1.93
CA GLY A 44 3.86 -14.91 2.10
C GLY A 44 3.40 -15.08 3.54
N GLY A 45 3.98 -14.32 4.48
CA GLY A 45 3.72 -14.40 5.91
C GLY A 45 2.45 -13.68 6.37
N PRO A 46 2.05 -13.84 7.64
CA PRO A 46 0.91 -13.12 8.22
C PRO A 46 1.02 -11.59 8.15
N ILE A 47 2.22 -11.01 8.27
CA ILE A 47 2.41 -9.55 8.24
C ILE A 47 2.13 -8.99 6.84
N GLU A 48 2.76 -9.56 5.80
CA GLU A 48 2.51 -9.26 4.38
C GLU A 48 1.03 -9.47 4.00
N GLY A 49 0.43 -10.57 4.45
CA GLY A 49 -0.99 -10.84 4.21
C GLY A 49 -1.91 -9.76 4.83
N MET A 50 -1.53 -9.21 5.99
CA MET A 50 -2.28 -8.13 6.64
C MET A 50 -2.08 -6.77 5.97
N SER A 51 -0.85 -6.41 5.59
CA SER A 51 -0.60 -5.17 4.86
C SER A 51 -1.38 -5.17 3.55
N ALA A 52 -1.36 -6.28 2.80
CA ALA A 52 -2.17 -6.49 1.60
C ALA A 52 -3.67 -6.32 1.89
N ALA A 53 -4.19 -6.93 2.95
CA ALA A 53 -5.59 -6.81 3.33
C ALA A 53 -5.98 -5.36 3.62
N PHE A 54 -5.16 -4.59 4.33
CA PHE A 54 -5.43 -3.17 4.59
C PHE A 54 -5.38 -2.32 3.33
N TRP A 55 -4.45 -2.58 2.40
CA TRP A 55 -4.45 -1.95 1.08
C TRP A 55 -5.75 -2.22 0.33
N PHE A 56 -6.22 -3.47 0.27
CA PHE A 56 -7.46 -3.82 -0.42
C PHE A 56 -8.70 -3.22 0.25
N VAL A 57 -8.76 -3.19 1.58
CA VAL A 57 -9.87 -2.54 2.31
C VAL A 57 -9.89 -1.04 1.99
N ALA A 58 -8.72 -0.38 2.00
CA ALA A 58 -8.61 1.04 1.63
C ALA A 58 -9.03 1.27 0.17
N ALA A 59 -8.58 0.42 -0.76
CA ALA A 59 -8.90 0.48 -2.18
C ALA A 59 -10.41 0.29 -2.43
N LEU A 60 -11.03 -0.71 -1.80
CA LEU A 60 -12.45 -1.00 -1.91
C LEU A 60 -13.29 0.15 -1.35
N TRP A 61 -12.94 0.64 -0.16
CA TRP A 61 -13.66 1.76 0.47
C TRP A 61 -13.62 3.00 -0.42
N LEU A 62 -12.42 3.38 -0.90
CA LEU A 62 -12.27 4.51 -1.80
C LEU A 62 -13.06 4.29 -3.09
N SER A 63 -12.97 3.11 -3.70
CA SER A 63 -13.70 2.77 -4.94
C SER A 63 -15.21 2.93 -4.77
N VAL A 64 -15.79 2.34 -3.72
CA VAL A 64 -17.22 2.46 -3.41
C VAL A 64 -17.60 3.92 -3.19
N TYR A 65 -16.79 4.68 -2.45
CA TYR A 65 -17.04 6.10 -2.25
C TYR A 65 -17.03 6.89 -3.58
N LEU A 66 -16.03 6.68 -4.43
CA LEU A 66 -15.91 7.37 -5.72
C LEU A 66 -17.09 7.06 -6.64
N ILE A 67 -17.52 5.79 -6.70
CA ILE A 67 -18.69 5.36 -7.50
C ILE A 67 -19.97 6.01 -6.98
N ARG A 68 -20.24 5.91 -5.66
CA ARG A 68 -21.46 6.45 -5.05
C ARG A 68 -21.58 7.98 -5.16
N GLN A 69 -20.45 8.68 -5.13
CA GLN A 69 -20.41 10.14 -5.27
C GLN A 69 -20.22 10.60 -6.72
N ARG A 70 -20.21 9.67 -7.70
CA ARG A 70 -19.93 9.95 -9.11
C ARG A 70 -18.64 10.75 -9.34
N ARG A 71 -17.61 10.47 -8.53
CA ARG A 71 -16.29 11.11 -8.59
C ARG A 71 -15.29 10.32 -9.44
N GLY A 72 -15.74 9.88 -10.61
CA GLY A 72 -14.93 9.06 -11.53
C GLY A 72 -13.62 9.73 -11.97
N ALA A 73 -13.52 11.06 -11.90
CA ALA A 73 -12.29 11.80 -12.18
C ALA A 73 -11.12 11.51 -11.21
N LEU A 74 -11.37 10.83 -10.10
CA LEU A 74 -10.38 10.42 -9.10
C LEU A 74 -10.00 8.92 -9.19
N TRP A 75 -10.33 8.25 -10.30
CA TRP A 75 -10.09 6.81 -10.50
C TRP A 75 -8.63 6.40 -10.23
N HIS A 76 -7.67 7.28 -10.50
CA HIS A 76 -6.24 7.00 -10.37
C HIS A 76 -5.85 6.69 -8.92
N LEU A 77 -6.53 7.29 -7.94
CA LEU A 77 -6.28 7.00 -6.53
C LEU A 77 -6.67 5.55 -6.20
N ALA A 78 -7.83 5.09 -6.68
CA ALA A 78 -8.28 3.72 -6.47
C ALA A 78 -7.35 2.72 -7.16
N VAL A 79 -6.94 2.99 -8.41
CA VAL A 79 -6.00 2.14 -9.15
C VAL A 79 -4.68 1.97 -8.42
N LEU A 80 -4.11 3.05 -7.88
CA LEU A 80 -2.85 2.97 -7.13
C LEU A 80 -2.98 2.14 -5.85
N LEU A 81 -4.10 2.26 -5.13
CA LEU A 81 -4.34 1.44 -3.93
C LEU A 81 -4.53 -0.05 -4.26
N TRP A 82 -5.27 -0.36 -5.33
CA TRP A 82 -5.41 -1.74 -5.83
C TRP A 82 -4.05 -2.31 -6.26
N ALA A 83 -3.26 -1.52 -7.00
CA ALA A 83 -1.93 -1.91 -7.43
C ALA A 83 -0.99 -2.18 -6.26
N ALA A 84 -1.04 -1.35 -5.21
CA ALA A 84 -0.26 -1.56 -3.99
C ALA A 84 -0.63 -2.88 -3.28
N GLY A 85 -1.92 -3.16 -3.09
CA GLY A 85 -2.35 -4.42 -2.48
C GLY A 85 -2.01 -5.66 -3.32
N MET A 86 -2.10 -5.57 -4.64
CA MET A 86 -1.70 -6.66 -5.54
C MET A 86 -0.19 -6.89 -5.53
N ARG A 87 0.60 -5.82 -5.47
CA ARG A 87 2.06 -5.90 -5.35
C ARG A 87 2.48 -6.60 -4.07
N GLU A 88 1.76 -6.35 -2.98
CA GLU A 88 2.07 -6.97 -1.70
C GLU A 88 1.89 -8.49 -1.71
N LEU A 89 0.94 -9.00 -2.49
CA LEU A 89 0.75 -10.44 -2.67
C LEU A 89 1.57 -11.02 -3.83
N ASP A 90 2.58 -10.28 -4.31
CA ASP A 90 3.43 -10.71 -5.42
C ASP A 90 2.67 -11.06 -6.71
N MET A 91 1.47 -10.49 -6.88
CA MET A 91 0.61 -10.76 -8.04
C MET A 91 1.20 -10.20 -9.35
N ASP A 92 2.20 -9.33 -9.25
CA ASP A 92 2.94 -8.79 -10.39
C ASP A 92 3.88 -9.82 -11.05
N LYS A 93 4.16 -10.95 -10.37
CA LYS A 93 4.90 -12.10 -10.91
C LYS A 93 4.11 -13.43 -10.89
N ALA A 94 2.93 -13.47 -10.25
CA ALA A 94 2.15 -14.70 -10.11
C ALA A 94 1.47 -15.22 -11.41
N TYR A 95 1.19 -14.33 -12.36
CA TYR A 95 0.36 -14.66 -13.54
C TYR A 95 1.12 -14.63 -14.88
N THR A 96 2.40 -14.28 -14.84
CA THR A 96 3.27 -14.14 -16.01
C THR A 96 4.55 -14.94 -15.80
N GLN A 97 5.23 -15.34 -16.89
CA GLN A 97 6.48 -16.10 -16.78
C GLN A 97 7.59 -15.31 -16.06
N ASP A 98 7.64 -14.01 -16.32
CA ASP A 98 8.51 -13.04 -15.67
C ASP A 98 7.63 -11.93 -15.07
N GLY A 99 8.12 -11.21 -14.04
CA GLY A 99 7.34 -10.13 -13.43
C GLY A 99 6.97 -9.02 -14.42
N ILE A 100 5.80 -8.39 -14.28
CA ILE A 100 5.31 -7.36 -15.22
C ILE A 100 6.22 -6.13 -15.34
N LEU A 101 7.08 -5.90 -14.36
CA LEU A 101 8.08 -4.82 -14.37
C LEU A 101 9.43 -5.25 -14.96
N GLN A 102 9.63 -6.55 -15.18
CA GLN A 102 10.88 -7.07 -15.72
C GLN A 102 10.91 -6.93 -17.24
N LEU A 103 11.99 -6.33 -17.77
CA LEU A 103 12.19 -6.19 -19.21
C LEU A 103 12.15 -7.54 -19.94
N ARG A 104 12.58 -8.61 -19.26
CA ARG A 104 12.59 -9.98 -19.79
C ARG A 104 11.20 -10.47 -20.21
N LEU A 105 10.14 -10.07 -19.51
CA LEU A 105 8.77 -10.40 -19.91
C LEU A 105 8.49 -9.94 -21.35
N TYR A 106 8.97 -8.75 -21.71
CA TYR A 106 8.69 -8.13 -23.01
C TYR A 106 9.67 -8.56 -24.10
N SER A 107 10.95 -8.72 -23.76
CA SER A 107 12.00 -9.07 -24.71
C SER A 107 12.20 -10.57 -24.93
N GLY A 108 11.79 -11.40 -23.96
CA GLY A 108 11.99 -12.85 -23.98
C GLY A 108 10.89 -13.62 -24.71
N ASP A 109 10.81 -14.92 -24.45
CA ASP A 109 9.93 -15.86 -25.16
C ASP A 109 8.52 -15.98 -24.55
N ALA A 110 8.16 -15.06 -23.64
CA ALA A 110 6.86 -15.09 -22.99
C ALA A 110 5.71 -15.02 -24.01
N PRO A 111 4.57 -15.70 -23.74
CA PRO A 111 3.41 -15.64 -24.62
C PRO A 111 2.98 -14.19 -24.90
N VAL A 112 2.67 -13.88 -26.16
CA VAL A 112 2.29 -12.52 -26.59
C VAL A 112 1.16 -11.95 -25.73
N LEU A 113 0.20 -12.80 -25.34
CA LEU A 113 -0.90 -12.39 -24.46
C LEU A 113 -0.41 -11.89 -23.09
N GLN A 114 0.58 -12.56 -22.47
CA GLN A 114 1.16 -12.12 -21.20
C GLN A 114 1.87 -10.78 -21.36
N LYS A 115 2.61 -10.58 -22.46
CA LYS A 115 3.24 -9.29 -22.79
C LYS A 115 2.23 -8.16 -22.90
N LEU A 116 1.13 -8.39 -23.62
CA LEU A 116 0.08 -7.39 -23.83
C LEU A 116 -0.65 -7.04 -22.53
N ILE A 117 -1.00 -8.05 -21.71
CA ILE A 117 -1.65 -7.84 -20.41
C ILE A 117 -0.71 -7.10 -19.46
N GLY A 118 0.55 -7.55 -19.35
CA GLY A 118 1.57 -6.89 -18.53
C GLY A 118 1.76 -5.43 -18.92
N ALA A 119 1.93 -5.16 -20.22
CA ALA A 119 2.08 -3.80 -20.75
C ALA A 119 0.86 -2.92 -20.45
N ALA A 120 -0.35 -3.45 -20.60
CA ALA A 120 -1.59 -2.72 -20.31
C ALA A 120 -1.71 -2.36 -18.82
N ILE A 121 -1.38 -3.29 -17.92
CA ILE A 121 -1.39 -3.05 -16.46
C ILE A 121 -0.34 -1.99 -16.10
N VAL A 122 0.89 -2.11 -16.62
CA VAL A 122 1.95 -1.12 -16.37
C VAL A 122 1.53 0.25 -16.88
N LEU A 123 0.97 0.34 -18.09
CA LEU A 123 0.49 1.61 -18.65
C LEU A 123 -0.62 2.23 -17.80
N LEU A 124 -1.55 1.42 -17.29
CA LEU A 124 -2.62 1.87 -16.39
C LEU A 124 -2.05 2.45 -15.09
N ILE A 125 -1.10 1.75 -14.45
CA ILE A 125 -0.44 2.20 -13.22
C ILE A 125 0.34 3.49 -13.47
N LEU A 126 1.13 3.55 -14.56
CA LEU A 126 1.88 4.76 -14.94
C LEU A 126 0.96 5.94 -15.19
N THR A 127 -0.15 5.74 -15.90
CA THR A 127 -1.14 6.79 -16.15
C THR A 127 -1.75 7.28 -14.84
N ALA A 128 -2.07 6.37 -13.91
CA ALA A 128 -2.60 6.72 -12.60
C ALA A 128 -1.57 7.52 -11.77
N ALA A 129 -0.30 7.10 -11.78
CA ALA A 129 0.79 7.77 -11.09
C ALA A 129 1.05 9.18 -11.66
N ILE A 130 1.15 9.31 -12.99
CA ILE A 130 1.31 10.61 -13.65
C ILE A 130 0.14 11.53 -13.31
N ARG A 131 -1.09 11.02 -13.32
CA ARG A 131 -2.27 11.79 -12.95
C ARG A 131 -2.23 12.24 -11.49
N LEU A 132 -1.80 11.40 -10.55
CA LEU A 132 -1.57 11.79 -9.15
C LEU A 132 -0.58 12.96 -9.06
N LEU A 133 0.55 12.86 -9.77
CA LEU A 133 1.61 13.89 -9.76
C LEU A 133 1.15 15.21 -10.39
N ILE A 134 0.39 15.18 -11.47
CA ILE A 134 -0.04 16.41 -12.15
C ILE A 134 -1.22 17.06 -11.42
N ARG A 135 -2.18 16.25 -10.96
CA ARG A 135 -3.47 16.74 -10.43
C ARG A 135 -3.43 17.03 -8.93
N ASP A 136 -2.85 16.13 -8.14
CA ASP A 136 -3.01 16.14 -6.68
C ASP A 136 -1.76 16.68 -5.98
N LEU A 137 -0.56 16.39 -6.48
CA LEU A 137 0.70 16.83 -5.87
C LEU A 137 0.80 18.37 -5.74
N PRO A 138 0.49 19.22 -6.74
CA PRO A 138 0.60 20.67 -6.57
C PRO A 138 -0.31 21.20 -5.46
N GLY A 139 -1.50 20.61 -5.34
CA GLY A 139 -2.46 20.95 -4.29
C GLY A 139 -1.98 20.51 -2.90
N PHE A 140 -1.30 19.37 -2.82
CA PHE A 140 -0.67 18.88 -1.59
C PHE A 140 0.51 19.78 -1.18
N LEU A 141 1.42 20.10 -2.10
CA LEU A 141 2.60 20.93 -1.82
C LEU A 141 2.22 22.32 -1.31
N ARG A 142 1.17 22.94 -1.86
CA ARG A 142 0.65 24.23 -1.38
C ARG A 142 0.12 24.20 0.07
N ARG A 143 -0.16 23.02 0.62
CA ARG A 143 -0.66 22.84 2.00
C ARG A 143 0.44 22.54 3.00
N ILE A 144 1.69 22.37 2.57
CA ILE A 144 2.84 22.10 3.47
C ILE A 144 2.99 23.14 4.58
N PRO A 145 2.81 24.46 4.35
CA PRO A 145 2.94 25.43 5.44
C PRO A 145 1.85 25.31 6.51
N ALA A 146 0.74 24.62 6.22
CA ALA A 146 -0.43 24.51 7.11
C ALA A 146 -1.03 23.09 7.03
N LEU A 147 -0.21 22.10 7.37
CA LEU A 147 -0.58 20.69 7.33
C LEU A 147 -1.74 20.39 8.28
N ARG A 148 -2.72 19.64 7.77
CA ARG A 148 -3.79 19.08 8.59
C ARG A 148 -3.50 17.60 8.81
N ALA A 149 -4.29 16.94 9.66
CA ALA A 149 -4.08 15.53 9.99
C ALA A 149 -3.94 14.60 8.76
N ASN A 150 -4.72 14.76 7.69
CA ASN A 150 -4.57 13.94 6.47
C ASN A 150 -3.20 14.12 5.83
N GLU A 151 -2.76 15.36 5.70
CA GLU A 151 -1.49 15.67 5.05
C GLU A 151 -0.30 15.15 5.88
N TRP A 152 -0.37 15.21 7.21
CA TRP A 152 0.61 14.55 8.09
C TRP A 152 0.65 13.03 7.93
N LEU A 153 -0.51 12.37 7.85
CA LEU A 153 -0.57 10.93 7.61
C LEU A 153 0.06 10.56 6.27
N VAL A 154 -0.19 11.34 5.21
CA VAL A 154 0.41 11.12 3.89
C VAL A 154 1.93 11.27 3.93
N ILE A 155 2.45 12.29 4.63
CA ILE A 155 3.90 12.46 4.82
C ILE A 155 4.50 11.23 5.51
N LEU A 156 3.90 10.80 6.62
CA LEU A 156 4.38 9.65 7.37
C LEU A 156 4.33 8.35 6.54
N ILE A 157 3.29 8.15 5.72
CA ILE A 157 3.22 7.03 4.78
C ILE A 157 4.39 7.07 3.78
N ILE A 158 4.63 8.23 3.17
CA ILE A 158 5.73 8.38 2.20
C ILE A 158 7.08 8.09 2.87
N GLU A 159 7.31 8.63 4.06
CA GLU A 159 8.54 8.41 4.82
C GLU A 159 8.74 6.93 5.17
N LEU A 160 7.70 6.26 5.69
CA LEU A 160 7.76 4.84 6.04
C LEU A 160 8.05 3.98 4.81
N LEU A 161 7.32 4.18 3.71
CA LEU A 161 7.53 3.39 2.49
C LEU A 161 8.91 3.66 1.87
N PHE A 162 9.37 4.91 1.90
CA PHE A 162 10.69 5.27 1.41
C PHE A 162 11.82 4.61 2.21
N ILE A 163 11.75 4.68 3.54
CA ILE A 163 12.74 4.06 4.43
C ILE A 163 12.69 2.53 4.29
N SER A 164 11.48 1.95 4.28
CA SER A 164 11.24 0.52 4.12
C SER A 164 11.92 -0.01 2.85
N LYS A 165 11.66 0.62 1.70
CA LYS A 165 12.32 0.23 0.43
C LYS A 165 13.80 0.59 0.35
N SER A 166 14.30 1.49 1.18
CA SER A 166 15.73 1.77 1.26
C SER A 166 16.47 0.64 1.97
N ILE A 167 15.87 0.03 2.98
CA ILE A 167 16.46 -1.08 3.75
C ILE A 167 16.14 -2.47 3.17
N ASP A 168 15.16 -2.57 2.27
CA ASP A 168 14.89 -3.78 1.49
C ASP A 168 16.15 -4.31 0.82
N GLY A 169 16.47 -5.58 1.06
CA GLY A 169 17.59 -6.27 0.43
C GLY A 169 18.93 -5.55 0.65
N LEU A 170 19.11 -4.87 1.79
CA LEU A 170 20.28 -4.06 2.12
C LEU A 170 21.59 -4.83 1.92
N GLY A 171 21.68 -6.08 2.37
CA GLY A 171 22.85 -6.94 2.13
C GLY A 171 23.14 -7.15 0.63
N ARG A 172 22.12 -7.49 -0.15
CA ARG A 172 22.22 -7.67 -1.62
C ARG A 172 22.61 -6.37 -2.33
N LYS A 173 22.14 -5.21 -1.86
CA LYS A 173 22.46 -3.89 -2.43
C LYS A 173 23.89 -3.44 -2.12
N LEU A 174 24.42 -3.82 -0.95
CA LEU A 174 25.74 -3.41 -0.47
C LEU A 174 26.88 -4.35 -0.87
N ALA A 175 26.58 -5.62 -1.15
CA ALA A 175 27.57 -6.61 -1.58
C ALA A 175 28.44 -6.17 -2.79
N PRO A 176 27.90 -5.52 -3.85
CA PRO A 176 28.71 -5.02 -4.96
C PRO A 176 29.74 -3.95 -4.57
N PHE A 177 29.57 -3.30 -3.43
CA PHE A 177 30.49 -2.29 -2.89
C PHE A 177 31.51 -2.88 -1.91
N GLY A 178 31.58 -4.21 -1.79
CA GLY A 178 32.47 -4.92 -0.86
C GLY A 178 32.03 -4.80 0.61
N VAL A 179 30.80 -4.37 0.87
CA VAL A 179 30.25 -4.25 2.21
C VAL A 179 29.46 -5.52 2.52
N GLU A 180 30.04 -6.37 3.36
CA GLU A 180 29.37 -7.55 3.89
C GLU A 180 28.50 -7.16 5.09
N ILE A 181 27.25 -7.60 5.07
CA ILE A 181 26.26 -7.33 6.10
C ILE A 181 25.99 -8.65 6.80
N SER A 182 26.01 -8.64 8.14
CA SER A 182 25.73 -9.85 8.92
C SER A 182 24.30 -10.35 8.66
N ASP A 183 24.11 -11.67 8.73
CA ASP A 183 22.78 -12.29 8.57
C ASP A 183 21.75 -11.68 9.52
N TRP A 184 22.15 -11.44 10.78
CA TRP A 184 21.29 -10.78 11.77
C TRP A 184 20.82 -9.40 11.33
N THR A 185 21.70 -8.60 10.71
CA THR A 185 21.36 -7.26 10.22
C THR A 185 20.44 -7.34 9.00
N SER A 186 20.68 -8.29 8.10
CA SER A 186 19.81 -8.55 6.95
C SER A 186 18.40 -8.95 7.41
N ASP A 187 18.32 -9.87 8.36
CA ASP A 187 17.05 -10.35 8.93
C ASP A 187 16.32 -9.26 9.71
N PHE A 188 17.04 -8.41 10.44
CA PHE A 188 16.45 -7.26 11.11
C PHE A 188 15.90 -6.25 10.10
N ALA A 189 16.64 -5.96 9.03
CA ALA A 189 16.20 -5.06 7.97
C ALA A 189 14.92 -5.57 7.28
N GLY A 190 14.85 -6.87 6.95
CA GLY A 190 13.65 -7.47 6.36
C GLY A 190 12.44 -7.42 7.31
N ARG A 191 12.61 -7.73 8.59
CA ARG A 191 11.53 -7.59 9.59
C ARG A 191 11.05 -6.15 9.76
N ALA A 192 11.99 -5.20 9.72
CA ALA A 192 11.67 -3.77 9.80
C ALA A 192 10.93 -3.30 8.53
N GLU A 193 11.32 -3.77 7.35
CA GLU A 193 10.63 -3.50 6.08
C GLU A 193 9.14 -3.86 6.19
N GLU A 194 8.86 -5.12 6.51
CA GLU A 194 7.51 -5.68 6.67
C GLU A 194 6.68 -4.93 7.72
N ALA A 195 7.27 -4.63 8.88
CA ALA A 195 6.58 -3.88 9.94
C ALA A 195 6.22 -2.45 9.50
N MET A 196 7.11 -1.80 8.75
CA MET A 196 6.90 -0.45 8.24
C MET A 196 5.84 -0.43 7.12
N GLU A 197 5.81 -1.44 6.27
CA GLU A 197 4.79 -1.59 5.21
C GLU A 197 3.40 -1.86 5.80
N LEU A 198 3.29 -2.73 6.80
CA LEU A 198 2.05 -2.93 7.54
C LEU A 198 1.57 -1.64 8.19
N PHE A 199 2.46 -0.90 8.86
CA PHE A 199 2.07 0.35 9.50
C PHE A 199 1.65 1.39 8.46
N ALA A 200 2.36 1.51 7.34
CA ALA A 200 1.97 2.37 6.22
C ALA A 200 0.58 2.00 5.67
N ALA A 201 0.27 0.71 5.49
CA ALA A 201 -1.04 0.26 5.02
C ALA A 201 -2.19 0.64 5.98
N ILE A 202 -1.95 0.54 7.30
CA ILE A 202 -2.89 1.03 8.32
C ILE A 202 -3.13 2.54 8.18
N LEU A 203 -2.06 3.33 8.01
CA LEU A 203 -2.17 4.78 7.85
C LEU A 203 -2.90 5.17 6.56
N VAL A 204 -2.67 4.44 5.47
CA VAL A 204 -3.39 4.65 4.20
C VAL A 204 -4.89 4.47 4.39
N LEU A 205 -5.29 3.40 5.09
CA LEU A 205 -6.70 3.20 5.45
C LEU A 205 -7.25 4.41 6.22
N GLN A 206 -6.48 4.97 7.17
CA GLN A 206 -6.89 6.17 7.90
C GLN A 206 -7.03 7.40 6.99
N VAL A 207 -6.12 7.61 6.04
CA VAL A 207 -6.20 8.69 5.05
C VAL A 207 -7.48 8.60 4.23
N VAL A 208 -7.84 7.40 3.78
CA VAL A 208 -9.08 7.15 3.03
C VAL A 208 -10.30 7.47 3.90
N VAL A 209 -10.38 6.91 5.10
CA VAL A 209 -11.53 7.11 6.01
C VAL A 209 -11.69 8.58 6.37
N LEU A 210 -10.62 9.25 6.76
CA LEU A 210 -10.66 10.67 7.13
C LEU A 210 -10.98 11.56 5.92
N GLY A 211 -10.47 11.23 4.73
CA GLY A 211 -10.79 11.91 3.48
C GLY A 211 -12.27 11.82 3.12
N VAL A 212 -12.85 10.61 3.17
CA VAL A 212 -14.28 10.36 2.91
C VAL A 212 -15.16 11.10 3.90
N ARG A 213 -14.83 11.05 5.20
CA ARG A 213 -15.60 11.74 6.26
C ARG A 213 -15.60 13.25 6.09
N ARG A 214 -14.43 13.85 5.83
CA ARG A 214 -14.32 15.30 5.59
C ARG A 214 -15.11 15.73 4.36
N ALA A 215 -15.10 14.93 3.30
CA ALA A 215 -15.87 15.23 2.11
C ALA A 215 -17.38 15.13 2.36
N ALA A 216 -17.84 14.18 3.19
CA ALA A 216 -19.24 14.09 3.59
C ALA A 216 -19.69 15.29 4.45
N GLN A 217 -18.81 15.80 5.33
CA GLN A 217 -19.09 16.98 6.17
C GLN A 217 -19.17 18.30 5.40
N ARG A 218 -18.57 18.40 4.21
CA ARG A 218 -18.63 19.62 3.36
C ARG A 218 -19.89 19.72 2.51
N LEU A 219 -20.68 18.64 2.42
CA LEU A 219 -21.91 18.56 1.63
C LEU A 219 -23.17 18.80 2.48
N THR A 220 -22.99 19.21 3.74
CA THR A 220 -24.03 19.56 4.72
C THR A 220 -23.82 21.00 5.13
#